data_AF-A0A9E2QWD8-F1
#
_entry.id   AF-A0A9E2QWD8-F1
#
_cell.length_a   1.000
_cell.length_b   1.000
_cell.length_c   1.000
_cell.angle_alpha   90.00
_cell.angle_beta   90.00
_cell.angle_gamma   90.00
#
_symmetry.space_group_name_H-M   'P 1'
#
loop_
_entity.id
_entity.type
_entity.pdbx_description
1 polymer ?
#
loop_
_entity_poly.entity_id
_entity_poly.type
_entity_poly.pdbx_seq_one_letter_code
_entity_poly.pdbx_strand_id
1 'polypeptide(L)'
;MTVLLAPAAPPAQPIALVVFDWEGTLVPLPRPGEPARPVPGAQALLTELAALGITLAVATGKSRRGLDEQLSAFGWQSLFALTRCAGEGPPKPDPALLREICDELAVPAAQTVMIGDTRHDLQMARGAGARALGVLGGLDDADALAQAGAAAVLPEMTLAGEWLIPQVPQALSGLPPGRHWRAVCPIEAVPEQPEGLRFVWHRLRGPDRRIRQPEPAFLVRHRGGVRAYLNRCAHAPVELDWPEGRFFDESGLYLVCATHGAMYRAEDGTCAGGPCHGRSLVTLDVRERAGQVWVAFENGSP
;
A
#
# COMPACT_ATOMS: atom_id res chain seq x y z
N MET A 1 17.71 -4.82 -10.38
CA MET A 1 16.75 -4.64 -11.48
C MET A 1 15.84 -5.85 -11.43
N THR A 2 14.53 -5.82 -11.27
CA THR A 2 13.44 -4.82 -11.10
C THR A 2 12.29 -5.74 -10.55
N VAL A 3 11.23 -5.35 -9.85
CA VAL A 3 10.08 -4.55 -10.25
C VAL A 3 9.22 -4.47 -9.00
N LEU A 4 8.71 -3.29 -8.71
CA LEU A 4 7.76 -3.11 -7.63
C LEU A 4 6.44 -2.75 -8.25
N LEU A 5 5.66 -3.78 -8.52
CA LEU A 5 4.32 -3.55 -9.05
C LEU A 5 3.51 -2.67 -8.11
N ALA A 6 2.73 -1.82 -8.75
CA ALA A 6 1.93 -0.76 -8.17
C ALA A 6 0.93 -1.26 -7.16
N PRO A 7 0.64 -0.49 -6.10
CA PRO A 7 -0.76 -0.38 -5.76
C PRO A 7 -1.43 0.08 -7.06
N ALA A 8 -2.25 -0.81 -7.63
CA ALA A 8 -3.33 -0.40 -8.49
C ALA A 8 -4.07 0.78 -7.82
N ALA A 9 -4.80 1.56 -8.62
CA ALA A 9 -5.69 2.65 -8.19
C ALA A 9 -6.16 2.53 -6.72
N PRO A 10 -6.23 3.64 -5.96
CA PRO A 10 -6.56 3.62 -4.54
C PRO A 10 -7.68 2.62 -4.27
N PRO A 11 -7.53 1.73 -3.27
CA PRO A 11 -8.38 0.56 -3.16
C PRO A 11 -9.84 0.99 -3.14
N ALA A 12 -10.65 0.36 -3.99
CA ALA A 12 -12.07 0.70 -4.13
C ALA A 12 -12.82 0.57 -2.79
N GLN A 13 -12.30 -0.22 -1.85
CA GLN A 13 -12.84 -0.40 -0.51
C GLN A 13 -11.73 -0.53 0.55
N PRO A 14 -11.97 -0.03 1.77
CA PRO A 14 -10.99 -0.09 2.85
C PRO A 14 -10.73 -1.54 3.29
N ILE A 15 -9.55 -1.83 3.83
CA ILE A 15 -9.19 -3.17 4.31
C ILE A 15 -9.91 -3.46 5.63
N ALA A 16 -10.58 -4.61 5.72
CA ALA A 16 -11.21 -5.10 6.95
C ALA A 16 -10.68 -6.48 7.39
N LEU A 17 -10.12 -7.25 6.44
CA LEU A 17 -9.57 -8.58 6.67
C LEU A 17 -8.20 -8.72 6.02
N VAL A 18 -7.24 -9.27 6.76
CA VAL A 18 -5.94 -9.70 6.22
C VAL A 18 -5.77 -11.19 6.46
N VAL A 19 -5.59 -11.93 5.37
CA VAL A 19 -5.34 -13.37 5.36
C VAL A 19 -3.88 -13.61 5.05
N PHE A 20 -3.22 -14.44 5.84
CA PHE A 20 -1.81 -14.76 5.66
C PHE A 20 -1.63 -16.21 5.22
N ASP A 21 -0.68 -16.48 4.32
CA ASP A 21 -0.01 -17.77 4.35
C ASP A 21 0.93 -17.86 5.57
N TRP A 22 1.36 -19.08 5.87
CA TRP A 22 2.13 -19.39 7.06
C TRP A 22 3.63 -19.55 6.77
N GLU A 23 4.02 -20.64 6.09
CA GLU A 23 5.41 -20.96 5.79
C GLU A 23 5.88 -20.16 4.56
N GLY A 24 7.05 -19.52 4.65
CA GLY A 24 7.54 -18.56 3.66
C GLY A 24 7.03 -17.13 3.87
N THR A 25 5.98 -16.94 4.68
CA THR A 25 5.34 -15.64 4.91
C THR A 25 5.46 -15.16 6.37
N LEU A 26 4.81 -15.83 7.33
CA LEU A 26 4.87 -15.47 8.76
C LEU A 26 5.99 -16.20 9.50
N VAL A 27 6.40 -17.36 8.98
CA VAL A 27 7.47 -18.21 9.48
C VAL A 27 8.36 -18.58 8.28
N PRO A 28 9.69 -18.61 8.40
CA PRO A 28 10.55 -19.09 7.31
C PRO A 28 10.19 -20.52 6.89
N LEU A 29 10.58 -20.89 5.66
CA LEU A 29 10.45 -22.27 5.21
C LEU A 29 11.16 -23.23 6.18
N PRO A 30 10.54 -24.38 6.53
CA PRO A 30 11.08 -25.29 7.54
C PRO A 30 12.49 -25.76 7.21
N ARG A 31 13.36 -25.80 8.22
CA ARG A 31 14.69 -26.41 8.15
C ARG A 31 14.78 -27.59 9.11
N PRO A 32 15.31 -28.76 8.67
CA PRO A 32 15.44 -29.93 9.53
C PRO A 32 16.20 -29.61 10.82
N GLY A 33 15.60 -29.91 11.97
CA GLY A 33 16.24 -29.73 13.29
C GLY A 33 16.24 -28.30 13.83
N GLU A 34 15.71 -27.31 13.10
CA GLU A 34 15.60 -25.94 13.58
C GLU A 34 14.18 -25.65 14.10
N PRO A 35 14.04 -25.03 15.29
CA PRO A 35 12.73 -24.63 15.78
C PRO A 35 12.18 -23.49 14.94
N ALA A 36 10.88 -23.53 14.67
CA ALA A 36 10.18 -22.46 13.98
C ALA A 36 10.25 -21.15 14.77
N ARG A 37 10.44 -20.04 14.06
CA ARG A 37 10.47 -18.69 14.63
C ARG A 37 9.72 -17.74 13.69
N PRO A 38 9.01 -16.73 14.21
CA PRO A 38 8.43 -15.69 13.37
C PRO A 38 9.49 -15.00 12.50
N VAL A 39 9.12 -14.63 11.27
CA VAL A 39 9.97 -13.72 10.47
C VAL A 39 10.07 -12.35 11.18
N PRO A 40 11.17 -11.60 10.99
CA PRO A 40 11.30 -10.27 11.55
C PRO A 40 10.10 -9.38 11.21
N GLY A 41 9.52 -8.73 12.22
CA GLY A 41 8.38 -7.81 12.06
C GLY A 41 7.00 -8.46 12.12
N ALA A 42 6.86 -9.78 11.96
CA ALA A 42 5.55 -10.45 11.93
C ALA A 42 4.74 -10.22 13.22
N GLN A 43 5.33 -10.44 14.40
CA GLN A 43 4.66 -10.21 15.69
C GLN A 43 4.13 -8.77 15.81
N ALA A 44 4.99 -7.80 15.50
CA ALA A 44 4.65 -6.38 15.64
C ALA A 44 3.50 -6.01 14.71
N LEU A 45 3.56 -6.46 13.45
CA LEU A 45 2.52 -6.25 12.46
C LEU A 45 1.17 -6.86 12.88
N LEU A 46 1.15 -8.13 13.28
CA LEU A 46 -0.09 -8.81 13.67
C LEU A 46 -0.74 -8.12 14.88
N THR A 47 0.08 -7.73 15.86
CA THR A 47 -0.40 -7.02 17.06
C THR A 47 -0.96 -5.64 16.70
N GLU A 48 -0.29 -4.91 15.82
CA GLU A 48 -0.72 -3.57 15.37
C GLU A 48 -2.02 -3.64 14.56
N LEU A 49 -2.12 -4.57 13.60
CA LEU A 49 -3.35 -4.77 12.82
C LEU A 49 -4.54 -5.16 13.72
N ALA A 50 -4.33 -6.07 14.67
CA ALA A 50 -5.36 -6.46 15.63
C ALA A 50 -5.79 -5.28 16.52
N ALA A 51 -4.84 -4.45 16.98
CA ALA A 51 -5.13 -3.25 17.77
C ALA A 51 -5.90 -2.18 16.98
N LEU A 52 -5.72 -2.14 15.65
CA LEU A 52 -6.50 -1.30 14.73
C LEU A 52 -7.89 -1.87 14.45
N GLY A 53 -8.23 -3.06 14.95
CA GLY A 53 -9.53 -3.70 14.73
C GLY A 53 -9.65 -4.42 13.39
N ILE A 54 -8.52 -4.72 12.73
CA ILE A 54 -8.49 -5.56 11.53
C ILE A 54 -8.65 -7.02 11.92
N THR A 55 -9.53 -7.72 11.21
CA THR A 55 -9.68 -9.17 11.38
C THR A 55 -8.51 -9.88 10.69
N LEU A 56 -7.89 -10.84 11.38
CA LEU A 56 -6.79 -11.61 10.84
C LEU A 56 -7.22 -13.06 10.64
N ALA A 57 -6.78 -13.67 9.54
CA ALA A 57 -6.99 -15.09 9.28
C ALA A 57 -5.75 -15.75 8.67
N VAL A 58 -5.72 -17.08 8.66
CA VAL A 58 -4.67 -17.88 8.01
C VAL A 58 -5.29 -18.76 6.93
N ALA A 59 -4.66 -18.83 5.77
CA ALA A 59 -4.94 -19.82 4.74
C ALA A 59 -3.61 -20.49 4.34
N THR A 60 -3.40 -21.74 4.73
CA THR A 60 -2.08 -22.39 4.61
C THR A 60 -2.15 -23.84 4.12
N GLY A 61 -1.09 -24.28 3.44
CA GLY A 61 -0.84 -25.69 3.11
C GLY A 61 -0.28 -26.52 4.28
N LYS A 62 -0.10 -25.92 5.47
CA LYS A 62 0.34 -26.63 6.68
C LYS A 62 -0.79 -27.50 7.24
N SER A 63 -0.43 -28.60 7.89
CA SER A 63 -1.39 -29.43 8.64
C SER A 63 -1.97 -28.66 9.84
N ARG A 64 -3.23 -28.95 10.19
CA ARG A 64 -3.92 -28.41 11.37
C ARG A 64 -3.07 -28.51 12.63
N ARG A 65 -2.61 -29.72 12.95
CA ARG A 65 -1.75 -29.98 14.11
C ARG A 65 -0.49 -29.11 14.10
N GLY A 66 0.19 -29.02 12.95
CA GLY A 66 1.42 -28.24 12.86
C GLY A 66 1.19 -26.73 13.00
N LEU A 67 0.07 -26.23 12.48
CA LEU A 67 -0.32 -24.83 12.66
C LEU A 67 -0.62 -24.54 14.12
N ASP A 68 -1.44 -25.37 14.77
CA ASP A 68 -1.85 -25.19 16.16
C ASP A 68 -0.65 -25.24 17.13
N GLU A 69 0.30 -26.16 16.89
CA GLU A 69 1.56 -26.24 17.64
C GLU A 69 2.35 -24.92 17.56
N GLN A 70 2.48 -24.33 16.37
CA GLN A 70 3.23 -23.09 16.17
C GLN A 70 2.48 -21.85 16.67
N LEU A 71 1.16 -21.77 16.45
CA LEU A 71 0.32 -20.73 17.04
C LEU A 71 0.47 -20.71 18.56
N SER A 72 0.47 -21.89 19.19
CA SER A 72 0.68 -21.99 20.64
C SER A 72 2.09 -21.62 21.09
N ALA A 73 3.11 -21.99 20.32
CA ALA A 73 4.48 -21.62 20.64
C ALA A 73 4.71 -20.11 20.57
N PHE A 74 4.01 -19.41 19.66
CA PHE A 74 4.13 -17.96 19.48
C PHE A 74 3.11 -17.14 20.30
N GLY A 75 2.12 -17.79 20.91
CA GLY A 75 1.04 -17.12 21.64
C GLY A 75 0.09 -16.34 20.72
N TRP A 76 -0.16 -16.86 19.51
CA TRP A 76 -0.94 -16.17 18.46
C TRP A 76 -2.37 -16.70 18.29
N GLN A 77 -2.79 -17.68 19.08
CA GLN A 77 -4.12 -18.31 18.92
C GLN A 77 -5.26 -17.28 18.95
N SER A 78 -5.14 -16.23 19.77
CA SER A 78 -6.16 -15.19 19.90
C SER A 78 -6.06 -14.07 18.87
N LEU A 79 -5.00 -14.04 18.05
CA LEU A 79 -4.83 -13.00 17.03
C LEU A 79 -5.63 -13.31 15.76
N PHE A 80 -5.80 -14.60 15.43
CA PHE A 80 -6.49 -15.02 14.22
C PHE A 80 -7.92 -15.44 14.51
N ALA A 81 -8.88 -14.77 13.87
CA ALA A 81 -10.29 -15.09 13.98
C ALA A 81 -10.66 -16.41 13.29
N LEU A 82 -9.93 -16.77 12.22
CA LEU A 82 -10.18 -17.99 11.46
C LEU A 82 -8.88 -18.54 10.86
N THR A 83 -8.79 -19.86 10.74
CA THR A 83 -7.67 -20.52 10.06
C THR A 83 -8.16 -21.65 9.17
N ARG A 84 -7.54 -21.81 8.00
CA ARG A 84 -7.72 -22.93 7.08
C ARG A 84 -6.38 -23.60 6.79
N CYS A 85 -6.36 -24.92 6.90
CA CYS A 85 -5.19 -25.77 6.76
C CYS A 85 -5.31 -26.71 5.56
N ALA A 86 -4.23 -27.42 5.24
CA ALA A 86 -4.25 -28.43 4.21
C ALA A 86 -5.30 -29.51 4.47
N GLY A 87 -6.06 -29.86 3.42
CA GLY A 87 -7.13 -30.86 3.47
C GLY A 87 -8.49 -30.32 3.91
N GLU A 88 -8.58 -29.05 4.32
CA GLU A 88 -9.84 -28.39 4.70
C GLU A 88 -10.52 -27.68 3.52
N GLY A 89 -10.05 -27.94 2.29
CA GLY A 89 -10.59 -27.42 1.04
C GLY A 89 -9.67 -27.73 -0.14
N PRO A 90 -10.02 -27.29 -1.36
CA PRO A 90 -9.14 -27.39 -2.53
C PRO A 90 -7.79 -26.70 -2.29
N PRO A 91 -6.67 -27.24 -2.79
CA PRO A 91 -5.37 -26.60 -2.62
C PRO A 91 -5.28 -25.30 -3.42
N LYS A 92 -4.45 -24.36 -2.94
CA LYS A 92 -4.06 -23.16 -3.69
C LYS A 92 -3.55 -23.59 -5.09
N PRO A 93 -3.95 -22.92 -6.18
CA PRO A 93 -4.47 -21.56 -6.25
C PRO A 93 -6.00 -21.47 -6.30
N ASP A 94 -6.73 -22.54 -5.98
CA ASP A 94 -8.19 -22.49 -5.98
C ASP A 94 -8.71 -21.45 -4.97
N PRO A 95 -9.59 -20.52 -5.37
CA PRO A 95 -10.08 -19.45 -4.51
C PRO A 95 -11.07 -19.89 -3.42
N ALA A 96 -11.52 -21.15 -3.40
CA ALA A 96 -12.53 -21.66 -2.48
C ALA A 96 -12.19 -21.36 -1.00
N LEU A 97 -10.97 -21.68 -0.56
CA LEU A 97 -10.55 -21.45 0.83
C LEU A 97 -10.67 -19.98 1.24
N LEU A 98 -10.24 -19.05 0.38
CA LEU A 98 -10.30 -17.62 0.70
C LEU A 98 -11.73 -17.08 0.68
N ARG A 99 -12.58 -17.59 -0.23
CA ARG A 99 -14.01 -17.25 -0.27
C ARG A 99 -14.73 -17.73 0.98
N GLU A 100 -14.48 -18.96 1.41
CA GLU A 100 -15.03 -19.50 2.65
C GLU A 100 -14.63 -18.68 3.88
N ILE A 101 -13.36 -18.26 3.97
CA ILE A 101 -12.90 -17.37 5.04
C ILE A 101 -13.66 -16.04 5.00
N CYS A 102 -13.82 -15.44 3.82
CA CYS A 102 -14.57 -14.20 3.65
C CYS A 102 -16.04 -14.36 4.06
N ASP A 103 -16.69 -15.46 3.65
CA ASP A 103 -18.09 -15.76 3.94
C ASP A 103 -18.32 -16.00 5.44
N GLU A 104 -17.47 -16.80 6.09
CA GLU A 104 -17.59 -17.11 7.52
C GLU A 104 -17.34 -15.89 8.40
N LEU A 105 -16.40 -15.02 8.02
CA LEU A 105 -16.11 -13.77 8.72
C LEU A 105 -17.04 -12.62 8.33
N ALA A 106 -17.94 -12.83 7.36
CA ALA A 106 -18.82 -11.82 6.78
C ALA A 106 -18.07 -10.56 6.30
N VAL A 107 -16.87 -10.74 5.73
CA VAL A 107 -16.06 -9.66 5.13
C VAL A 107 -15.99 -9.87 3.62
N PRO A 108 -16.48 -8.92 2.79
CA PRO A 108 -16.41 -9.07 1.34
C PRO A 108 -14.96 -9.20 0.84
N ALA A 109 -14.72 -10.05 -0.16
CA ALA A 109 -13.39 -10.24 -0.74
C ALA A 109 -12.72 -8.92 -1.19
N ALA A 110 -13.50 -7.93 -1.65
CA ALA A 110 -12.98 -6.60 -2.01
C ALA A 110 -12.32 -5.83 -0.83
N GLN A 111 -12.67 -6.17 0.42
CA GLN A 111 -12.10 -5.62 1.66
C GLN A 111 -11.02 -6.54 2.26
N THR A 112 -10.65 -7.60 1.54
CA THR A 112 -9.70 -8.62 1.98
C THR A 112 -8.37 -8.46 1.25
N VAL A 113 -7.28 -8.64 1.99
CA VAL A 113 -5.92 -8.79 1.44
C VAL A 113 -5.39 -10.16 1.81
N MET A 114 -4.91 -10.92 0.82
CA MET A 114 -4.11 -12.12 1.04
C MET A 114 -2.62 -11.76 0.93
N ILE A 115 -1.83 -12.18 1.91
CA ILE A 115 -0.37 -12.01 1.95
C ILE A 115 0.28 -13.38 1.82
N GLY A 116 1.13 -13.56 0.83
CA GLY A 116 1.81 -14.83 0.58
C GLY A 116 3.13 -14.66 -0.17
N ASP A 117 3.96 -15.68 -0.13
CA ASP A 117 5.26 -15.74 -0.81
C ASP A 117 5.25 -16.57 -2.08
N THR A 118 4.10 -17.13 -2.47
CA THR A 118 3.96 -17.92 -3.69
C THR A 118 2.95 -17.33 -4.67
N ARG A 119 3.13 -17.61 -5.96
CA ARG A 119 2.16 -17.31 -7.01
C ARG A 119 0.81 -17.97 -6.73
N HIS A 120 0.79 -19.11 -6.03
CA HIS A 120 -0.44 -19.82 -5.72
C HIS A 120 -1.31 -19.03 -4.73
N ASP A 121 -0.69 -18.36 -3.75
CA ASP A 121 -1.38 -17.46 -2.82
C ASP A 121 -2.04 -16.30 -3.56
N LEU A 122 -1.27 -15.67 -4.46
CA LEU A 122 -1.71 -14.46 -5.14
C LEU A 122 -2.78 -14.79 -6.20
N GLN A 123 -2.66 -15.94 -6.87
CA GLN A 123 -3.70 -16.45 -7.77
C GLN A 123 -4.99 -16.81 -7.02
N MET A 124 -4.90 -17.43 -5.83
CA MET A 124 -6.04 -17.68 -4.95
C MET A 124 -6.74 -16.37 -4.56
N ALA A 125 -5.95 -15.36 -4.17
CA ALA A 125 -6.45 -14.03 -3.82
C ALA A 125 -7.24 -13.40 -4.97
N ARG A 126 -6.65 -13.36 -6.16
CA ARG A 126 -7.27 -12.79 -7.36
C ARG A 126 -8.50 -13.56 -7.79
N GLY A 127 -8.44 -14.89 -7.75
CA GLY A 127 -9.58 -15.76 -8.06
C GLY A 127 -10.77 -15.49 -7.13
N ALA A 128 -10.52 -15.12 -5.87
CA ALA A 128 -11.56 -14.76 -4.92
C ALA A 128 -12.07 -13.32 -5.06
N GLY A 129 -11.39 -12.47 -5.85
CA GLY A 129 -11.67 -11.03 -5.92
C GLY A 129 -11.05 -10.22 -4.79
N ALA A 130 -10.09 -10.80 -4.05
CA ALA A 130 -9.32 -10.13 -3.02
C ALA A 130 -8.04 -9.49 -3.58
N ARG A 131 -7.45 -8.58 -2.81
CA ARG A 131 -6.14 -8.00 -3.12
C ARG A 131 -5.04 -9.00 -2.75
N ALA A 132 -4.01 -9.08 -3.59
CA ALA A 132 -2.86 -9.96 -3.42
C ALA A 132 -1.63 -9.14 -3.03
N LEU A 133 -0.96 -9.47 -1.93
CA LEU A 133 0.30 -8.83 -1.53
C LEU A 133 1.40 -9.89 -1.46
N GLY A 134 2.41 -9.75 -2.30
CA GLY A 134 3.57 -10.65 -2.30
C GLY A 134 4.58 -10.24 -1.24
N VAL A 135 5.22 -11.21 -0.57
CA VAL A 135 6.40 -10.96 0.27
C VAL A 135 7.56 -11.85 -0.17
N LEU A 136 8.74 -11.26 -0.30
CA LEU A 136 9.97 -11.98 -0.62
C LEU A 136 10.56 -12.65 0.62
N GLY A 137 11.42 -13.65 0.39
CA GLY A 137 12.05 -14.46 1.45
C GLY A 137 11.46 -15.87 1.59
N GLY A 138 10.41 -16.18 0.84
CA GLY A 138 9.85 -17.51 0.67
C GLY A 138 10.24 -18.17 -0.66
N LEU A 139 9.28 -18.78 -1.36
CA LEU A 139 9.53 -19.67 -2.50
C LEU A 139 9.66 -18.95 -3.86
N ASP A 140 8.71 -18.08 -4.22
CA ASP A 140 8.69 -17.44 -5.54
C ASP A 140 9.44 -16.10 -5.52
N ASP A 141 9.98 -15.72 -6.68
CA ASP A 141 10.68 -14.44 -6.85
C ASP A 141 9.72 -13.28 -7.17
N ALA A 142 10.29 -12.06 -7.23
CA ALA A 142 9.50 -10.86 -7.45
C ALA A 142 8.74 -10.87 -8.78
N ASP A 143 9.33 -11.41 -9.84
CA ASP A 143 8.72 -11.47 -11.17
C ASP A 143 7.56 -12.46 -11.20
N ALA A 144 7.71 -13.62 -10.57
CA ALA A 144 6.65 -14.62 -10.45
C ALA A 144 5.46 -14.07 -9.64
N LEU A 145 5.71 -13.40 -8.51
CA LEU A 145 4.66 -12.77 -7.70
C LEU A 145 3.98 -11.62 -8.46
N ALA A 146 4.76 -10.83 -9.17
CA ALA A 146 4.26 -9.76 -10.02
C ALA A 146 3.32 -10.29 -11.11
N GLN A 147 3.74 -11.33 -11.84
CA GLN A 147 2.94 -11.97 -12.90
C GLN A 147 1.69 -12.68 -12.35
N ALA A 148 1.76 -13.18 -11.12
CA ALA A 148 0.60 -13.70 -10.40
C ALA A 148 -0.40 -12.61 -10.00
N GLY A 149 -0.07 -11.34 -10.25
CA GLY A 149 -0.95 -10.19 -10.13
C GLY A 149 -0.99 -9.59 -8.72
N ALA A 150 0.16 -9.59 -8.05
CA ALA A 150 0.39 -8.83 -6.83
C ALA A 150 0.03 -7.34 -6.98
N ALA A 151 -0.66 -6.78 -6.00
CA ALA A 151 -0.86 -5.34 -5.82
C ALA A 151 0.35 -4.65 -5.19
N ALA A 152 1.31 -5.41 -4.68
CA ALA A 152 2.69 -4.99 -4.40
C ALA A 152 3.50 -6.24 -4.05
N VAL A 153 4.81 -6.17 -4.26
CA VAL A 153 5.76 -7.18 -3.79
C VAL A 153 6.70 -6.52 -2.79
N LEU A 154 6.66 -6.99 -1.54
CA LEU A 154 7.43 -6.44 -0.44
C LEU A 154 8.73 -7.23 -0.27
N PRO A 155 9.89 -6.56 -0.11
CA PRO A 155 11.15 -7.27 0.08
C PRO A 155 11.23 -7.98 1.45
N GLU A 156 10.44 -7.54 2.43
CA GLU A 156 10.38 -8.12 3.78
C GLU A 156 9.06 -7.74 4.49
N MET A 157 8.66 -8.57 5.45
CA MET A 157 7.39 -8.43 6.19
C MET A 157 7.28 -7.14 7.02
N THR A 158 8.41 -6.58 7.46
CA THR A 158 8.48 -5.31 8.22
C THR A 158 7.81 -4.13 7.49
N LEU A 159 7.70 -4.21 6.16
CA LEU A 159 7.12 -3.15 5.32
C LEU A 159 5.63 -3.34 5.05
N ALA A 160 5.04 -4.48 5.43
CA ALA A 160 3.64 -4.76 5.16
C ALA A 160 2.72 -3.78 5.89
N GLY A 161 3.08 -3.36 7.12
CA GLY A 161 2.34 -2.35 7.86
C GLY A 161 2.27 -1.01 7.13
N GLU A 162 3.38 -0.59 6.51
CA GLU A 162 3.41 0.64 5.73
C GLU A 162 2.38 0.56 4.58
N TRP A 163 2.24 -0.59 3.91
CA TRP A 163 1.28 -0.73 2.82
C TRP A 163 -0.16 -0.88 3.32
N LEU A 164 -0.39 -1.70 4.36
CA LEU A 164 -1.71 -2.06 4.86
C LEU A 164 -2.39 -0.94 5.64
N ILE A 165 -1.71 -0.38 6.65
CA ILE A 165 -2.31 0.53 7.65
C ILE A 165 -2.98 1.75 6.99
N PRO A 166 -2.39 2.42 5.99
CA PRO A 166 -3.03 3.55 5.32
C PRO A 166 -4.30 3.20 4.53
N GLN A 167 -4.61 1.92 4.36
CA GLN A 167 -5.82 1.44 3.68
C GLN A 167 -6.88 0.91 4.67
N VAL A 168 -6.62 0.95 5.99
CA VAL A 168 -7.53 0.51 7.05
C VAL A 168 -8.47 1.65 7.46
N PRO A 169 -9.80 1.43 7.55
CA PRO A 169 -10.75 2.51 7.85
C PRO A 169 -10.63 3.03 9.29
N GLN A 170 -10.34 2.17 10.28
CA GLN A 170 -10.04 2.61 11.65
C GLN A 170 -8.71 3.37 11.74
N ALA A 171 -7.66 2.99 10.99
CA ALA A 171 -6.42 3.76 10.96
C ALA A 171 -6.69 5.18 10.41
N LEU A 172 -7.37 5.30 9.27
CA LEU A 172 -7.66 6.61 8.69
C LEU A 172 -8.52 7.54 9.59
N SER A 173 -9.19 7.00 10.60
CA SER A 173 -10.00 7.75 11.55
C SER A 173 -9.46 7.77 12.99
N GLY A 174 -8.49 6.92 13.35
CA GLY A 174 -8.02 6.69 14.71
C GLY A 174 -6.50 6.78 14.89
N LEU A 175 -5.75 7.14 13.83
CA LEU A 175 -4.31 7.39 13.96
C LEU A 175 -4.02 8.40 15.08
N PRO A 176 -2.87 8.29 15.75
CA PRO A 176 -2.41 9.34 16.66
C PRO A 176 -2.11 10.63 15.88
N PRO A 177 -2.15 11.81 16.53
CA PRO A 177 -1.69 13.04 15.92
C PRO A 177 -0.26 12.91 15.40
N GLY A 178 0.02 13.44 14.22
CA GLY A 178 1.36 13.44 13.64
C GLY A 178 1.42 13.07 12.15
N ARG A 179 2.65 12.86 11.69
CA ARG A 179 2.96 12.55 10.29
C ARG A 179 2.94 11.05 10.05
N HIS A 180 2.20 10.64 9.03
CA HIS A 180 2.02 9.26 8.59
C HIS A 180 2.33 9.15 7.09
N TRP A 181 2.56 7.95 6.58
CA TRP A 181 2.95 7.71 5.18
C TRP A 181 2.02 6.73 4.49
N ARG A 182 1.74 6.94 3.21
CA ARG A 182 0.94 6.04 2.37
C ARG A 182 1.62 5.78 1.03
N ALA A 183 1.67 4.52 0.62
CA ALA A 183 2.09 4.15 -0.73
C ALA A 183 1.06 4.66 -1.75
N VAL A 184 1.54 5.35 -2.78
CA VAL A 184 0.69 5.93 -3.83
C VAL A 184 0.81 5.14 -5.12
N CYS A 185 2.02 4.75 -5.51
CA CYS A 185 2.33 4.06 -6.76
C CYS A 185 3.77 3.50 -6.72
N PRO A 186 4.17 2.67 -7.70
CA PRO A 186 5.57 2.31 -7.92
C PRO A 186 6.43 3.49 -8.25
N ILE A 187 7.73 3.30 -8.04
CA ILE A 187 8.77 4.17 -8.58
C ILE A 187 8.67 4.26 -10.11
N GLU A 188 8.44 3.14 -10.80
CA GLU A 188 8.36 3.07 -12.27
C GLU A 188 7.09 3.71 -12.87
N ALA A 189 6.02 3.89 -12.08
CA ALA A 189 4.82 4.58 -12.53
C ALA A 189 4.99 6.10 -12.59
N VAL A 190 6.12 6.62 -12.09
CA VAL A 190 6.52 8.02 -12.20
C VAL A 190 7.80 8.08 -13.05
N PRO A 191 7.69 8.01 -14.38
CA PRO A 191 8.85 8.11 -15.26
C PRO A 191 9.52 9.48 -15.10
N GLU A 192 10.79 9.57 -15.49
CA GLU A 192 11.38 10.89 -15.76
C GLU A 192 10.59 11.53 -16.89
N GLN A 193 10.19 12.79 -16.69
CA GLN A 193 9.56 13.75 -17.62
C GLN A 193 9.24 13.27 -19.05
N PRO A 194 8.10 13.69 -19.64
CA PRO A 194 7.27 14.85 -19.24
C PRO A 194 5.98 14.52 -18.48
N GLU A 195 5.61 13.25 -18.35
CA GLU A 195 4.39 12.86 -17.65
C GLU A 195 4.56 12.88 -16.13
N GLY A 196 3.48 13.27 -15.43
CA GLY A 196 3.32 13.08 -14.00
C GLY A 196 2.16 12.12 -13.72
N LEU A 197 2.17 11.54 -12.51
CA LEU A 197 1.12 10.64 -12.06
C LEU A 197 0.16 11.37 -11.12
N ARG A 198 -1.12 11.38 -11.46
CA ARG A 198 -2.18 11.92 -10.60
C ARG A 198 -2.57 10.94 -9.50
N PHE A 199 -2.92 11.47 -8.34
CA PHE A 199 -3.51 10.71 -7.25
C PHE A 199 -4.41 11.61 -6.40
N VAL A 200 -5.21 10.99 -5.51
CA VAL A 200 -6.03 11.73 -4.56
C VAL A 200 -5.33 11.77 -3.20
N TRP A 201 -5.04 12.96 -2.71
CA TRP A 201 -4.49 13.19 -1.38
C TRP A 201 -5.61 13.47 -0.38
N HIS A 202 -5.56 12.82 0.78
CA HIS A 202 -6.56 13.01 1.84
C HIS A 202 -5.89 13.67 3.03
N ARG A 203 -6.44 14.81 3.45
CA ARG A 203 -6.09 15.38 4.76
C ARG A 203 -6.89 14.62 5.83
N LEU A 204 -6.21 13.92 6.74
CA LEU A 204 -6.90 13.27 7.84
C LEU A 204 -7.19 14.27 8.94
N ARG A 205 -8.43 14.24 9.43
CA ARG A 205 -9.02 15.00 10.55
C ARG A 205 -8.47 16.42 10.77
N GLY A 206 -9.31 17.43 10.52
CA GLY A 206 -9.09 18.77 11.09
C GLY A 206 -9.11 18.73 12.63
N PRO A 207 -8.72 19.83 13.31
CA PRO A 207 -8.81 19.95 14.77
C PRO A 207 -10.25 19.70 15.32
N ASP A 208 -11.25 19.79 14.45
CA ASP A 208 -12.67 19.51 14.70
C ASP A 208 -13.08 18.04 14.49
N ARG A 209 -12.13 17.12 14.27
CA ARG A 209 -12.34 15.68 14.01
C ARG A 209 -13.20 15.37 12.78
N ARG A 210 -13.39 16.32 11.85
CA ARG A 210 -14.09 16.07 10.59
C ARG A 210 -13.15 15.51 9.53
N ILE A 211 -13.60 14.50 8.79
CA ILE A 211 -12.92 14.01 7.57
C ILE A 211 -12.91 15.17 6.56
N ARG A 212 -11.72 15.62 6.14
CA ARG A 212 -11.60 16.69 5.13
C ARG A 212 -11.73 16.12 3.72
N GLN A 213 -12.14 16.99 2.80
CA GLN A 213 -12.43 16.60 1.42
C GLN A 213 -11.16 16.06 0.72
N PRO A 214 -11.31 15.06 -0.16
CA PRO A 214 -10.23 14.62 -1.05
C PRO A 214 -9.72 15.78 -1.89
N GLU A 215 -8.39 15.96 -1.95
CA GLU A 215 -7.73 16.98 -2.77
C GLU A 215 -6.94 16.29 -3.91
N PRO A 216 -7.06 16.76 -5.17
CA PRO A 216 -6.25 16.24 -6.26
C PRO A 216 -4.77 16.58 -6.03
N ALA A 217 -3.90 15.65 -6.34
CA ALA A 217 -2.45 15.75 -6.18
C ALA A 217 -1.73 15.04 -7.33
N PHE A 218 -0.44 15.31 -7.47
CA PHE A 218 0.37 14.69 -8.51
C PHE A 218 1.81 14.44 -8.08
N LEU A 219 2.42 13.47 -8.73
CA LEU A 219 3.82 13.09 -8.63
C LEU A 219 4.53 13.41 -9.95
N VAL A 220 5.74 13.94 -9.87
CA VAL A 220 6.64 14.08 -11.03
C VAL A 220 8.03 13.60 -10.64
N ARG A 221 8.80 13.13 -11.63
CA ARG A 221 10.23 12.91 -11.45
C ARG A 221 11.01 14.02 -12.12
N HIS A 222 11.94 14.60 -11.39
CA HIS A 222 12.80 15.68 -11.86
C HIS A 222 14.22 15.45 -11.33
N ARG A 223 15.18 15.32 -12.25
CA ARG A 223 16.60 15.06 -11.95
C ARG A 223 16.78 13.79 -11.12
N GLY A 224 16.06 12.72 -11.49
CA GLY A 224 16.11 11.43 -10.82
C GLY A 224 15.33 11.34 -9.50
N GLY A 225 14.91 12.45 -8.91
CA GLY A 225 14.15 12.47 -7.66
C GLY A 225 12.65 12.63 -7.89
N VAL A 226 11.84 11.89 -7.13
CA VAL A 226 10.38 12.11 -7.09
C VAL A 226 10.03 13.38 -6.31
N ARG A 227 9.00 14.08 -6.77
CA ARG A 227 8.40 15.27 -6.16
C ARG A 227 6.89 15.11 -6.14
N ALA A 228 6.25 15.64 -5.09
CA ALA A 228 4.81 15.54 -4.90
C ALA A 228 4.21 16.91 -4.56
N TYR A 229 3.08 17.24 -5.19
CA TYR A 229 2.39 18.52 -5.00
C TYR A 229 0.88 18.32 -4.97
N LEU A 230 0.16 19.19 -4.26
CA LEU A 230 -1.26 19.34 -4.52
C LEU A 230 -1.47 19.89 -5.93
N ASN A 231 -2.42 19.32 -6.64
CA ASN A 231 -2.77 19.77 -7.98
C ASN A 231 -3.69 21.00 -7.92
N ARG A 232 -3.14 22.09 -7.42
CA ARG A 232 -3.86 23.35 -7.27
C ARG A 232 -2.90 24.50 -7.49
N CYS A 233 -3.22 25.32 -8.47
CA CYS A 233 -2.44 26.49 -8.81
C CYS A 233 -2.45 27.48 -7.63
N ALA A 234 -1.29 28.04 -7.29
CA ALA A 234 -1.18 29.02 -6.21
C ALA A 234 -1.83 30.36 -6.57
N HIS A 235 -2.03 30.63 -7.87
CA HIS A 235 -2.74 31.80 -8.37
C HIS A 235 -4.26 31.73 -8.11
N ALA A 236 -4.89 30.64 -8.53
CA ALA A 236 -6.34 30.40 -8.51
C ALA A 236 -6.60 28.90 -8.27
N PRO A 237 -7.74 28.51 -7.67
CA PRO A 237 -8.03 27.13 -7.28
C PRO A 237 -8.41 26.23 -8.49
N VAL A 238 -7.55 26.20 -9.50
CA VAL A 238 -7.64 25.36 -10.69
C VAL A 238 -6.48 24.36 -10.70
N GLU A 239 -6.71 23.21 -11.33
CA GLU A 239 -5.66 22.21 -11.54
C GLU A 239 -4.60 22.72 -12.54
N LEU A 240 -3.39 22.18 -12.46
CA LEU A 240 -2.27 22.63 -13.28
C LEU A 240 -2.28 21.97 -14.67
N ASP A 241 -2.59 20.68 -14.73
CA ASP A 241 -2.38 19.86 -15.91
C ASP A 241 -3.49 20.01 -16.96
N TRP A 242 -3.05 20.18 -18.21
CA TRP A 242 -3.89 20.03 -19.38
C TRP A 242 -3.00 19.79 -20.61
N PRO A 243 -3.10 18.64 -21.31
CA PRO A 243 -3.95 17.49 -21.01
C PRO A 243 -3.59 16.80 -19.70
N GLU A 244 -4.50 15.96 -19.18
CA GLU A 244 -4.37 15.29 -17.88
C GLU A 244 -3.01 14.58 -17.73
N GLY A 245 -2.34 14.80 -16.61
CA GLY A 245 -1.04 14.20 -16.30
C GLY A 245 0.17 14.91 -16.92
N ARG A 246 -0.01 15.98 -17.70
CA ARG A 246 1.11 16.81 -18.19
C ARG A 246 1.27 18.08 -17.38
N PHE A 247 2.41 18.21 -16.71
CA PHE A 247 2.71 19.34 -15.83
C PHE A 247 3.90 20.18 -16.32
N PHE A 248 4.86 19.57 -17.01
CA PHE A 248 6.09 20.24 -17.41
C PHE A 248 5.90 21.15 -18.63
N ASP A 249 6.70 22.22 -18.66
CA ASP A 249 7.00 22.94 -19.89
C ASP A 249 7.93 22.13 -20.81
N GLU A 250 8.19 22.65 -22.01
CA GLU A 250 9.08 21.99 -22.98
C GLU A 250 10.53 21.88 -22.49
N SER A 251 10.96 22.73 -21.56
CA SER A 251 12.30 22.67 -20.97
C SER A 251 12.45 21.58 -19.91
N GLY A 252 11.34 21.10 -19.33
CA GLY A 252 11.37 20.15 -18.23
C GLY A 252 11.80 20.76 -16.89
N LEU A 253 12.03 22.07 -16.81
CA LEU A 253 12.48 22.74 -15.59
C LEU A 253 11.31 23.30 -14.77
N TYR A 254 10.19 23.59 -15.42
CA TYR A 254 9.07 24.27 -14.81
C TYR A 254 7.79 23.44 -14.91
N LEU A 255 7.02 23.46 -13.84
CA LEU A 255 5.63 23.02 -13.81
C LEU A 255 4.76 24.22 -14.18
N VAL A 256 3.86 24.04 -15.15
CA VAL A 256 3.04 25.13 -15.70
C VAL A 256 1.58 24.86 -15.43
N CYS A 257 0.88 25.85 -14.89
CA CYS A 257 -0.58 25.86 -14.88
C CYS A 257 -1.08 26.11 -16.30
N ALA A 258 -1.60 25.08 -16.96
CA ALA A 258 -2.05 25.15 -18.33
C ALA A 258 -3.22 26.13 -18.55
N THR A 259 -3.95 26.50 -17.50
CA THR A 259 -5.05 27.48 -17.58
C THR A 259 -4.57 28.93 -17.69
N HIS A 260 -3.59 29.32 -16.87
CA HIS A 260 -3.22 30.74 -16.68
C HIS A 260 -1.72 31.02 -16.82
N GLY A 261 -0.91 30.01 -17.12
CA GLY A 261 0.53 30.15 -17.37
C GLY A 261 1.37 30.46 -16.13
N ALA A 262 0.87 30.21 -14.91
CA ALA A 262 1.71 30.29 -13.72
C ALA A 262 2.80 29.20 -13.76
N MET A 263 4.05 29.60 -13.55
CA MET A 263 5.21 28.72 -13.64
C MET A 263 5.82 28.49 -12.27
N TYR A 264 6.17 27.24 -11.98
CA TYR A 264 6.75 26.82 -10.72
C TYR A 264 7.99 25.97 -10.98
N ARG A 265 9.05 26.10 -10.18
CA ARG A 265 10.22 25.22 -10.30
C ARG A 265 9.83 23.79 -9.96
N ALA A 266 10.15 22.83 -10.84
CA ALA A 266 9.85 21.42 -10.61
C ALA A 266 10.62 20.82 -9.43
N GLU A 267 11.70 21.48 -8.98
CA GLU A 267 12.53 21.01 -7.87
C GLU A 267 11.85 21.16 -6.50
N ASP A 268 11.13 22.26 -6.28
CA ASP A 268 10.65 22.67 -4.95
C ASP A 268 9.25 23.32 -4.96
N GLY A 269 8.66 23.53 -6.14
CA GLY A 269 7.34 24.16 -6.31
C GLY A 269 7.36 25.69 -6.17
N THR A 270 8.52 26.33 -6.07
CA THR A 270 8.62 27.79 -5.92
C THR A 270 8.18 28.52 -7.17
N CYS A 271 7.46 29.64 -7.02
CA CYS A 271 7.00 30.46 -8.15
C CYS A 271 8.22 30.97 -8.94
N ALA A 272 8.26 30.64 -10.23
CA ALA A 272 9.27 31.10 -11.18
C ALA A 272 8.78 32.27 -12.03
N GLY A 273 7.46 32.45 -12.16
CA GLY A 273 6.87 33.53 -12.95
C GLY A 273 5.37 33.34 -13.20
N GLY A 274 4.77 34.35 -13.84
CA GLY A 274 3.34 34.37 -14.15
C GLY A 274 2.47 34.88 -12.99
N PRO A 275 1.14 34.61 -13.03
CA PRO A 275 0.18 35.23 -12.11
C PRO A 275 0.21 34.67 -10.67
N CYS A 276 1.16 33.79 -10.32
CA CYS A 276 1.34 33.32 -8.95
C CYS A 276 1.81 34.42 -7.98
N HIS A 277 2.43 35.50 -8.49
CA HIS A 277 2.94 36.62 -7.68
C HIS A 277 3.84 36.17 -6.51
N GLY A 278 4.75 35.23 -6.79
CA GLY A 278 5.68 34.68 -5.79
C GLY A 278 5.11 33.55 -4.92
N ARG A 279 3.82 33.22 -5.01
CA ARG A 279 3.21 32.12 -4.23
C ARG A 279 3.59 30.75 -4.79
N SER A 280 4.12 29.86 -3.95
CA SER A 280 4.54 28.50 -4.31
C SER A 280 3.40 27.49 -4.31
N LEU A 281 3.61 26.36 -4.98
CA LEU A 281 2.76 25.18 -4.82
C LEU A 281 2.83 24.62 -3.40
N VAL A 282 1.78 23.90 -3.00
CA VAL A 282 1.80 23.12 -1.76
C VAL A 282 2.54 21.81 -2.02
N THR A 283 3.76 21.71 -1.50
CA THR A 283 4.59 20.51 -1.58
C THR A 283 4.12 19.48 -0.55
N LEU A 284 4.08 18.21 -0.96
CA LEU A 284 3.82 17.07 -0.10
C LEU A 284 5.13 16.31 0.12
N ASP A 285 5.40 15.85 1.33
CA ASP A 285 6.58 15.02 1.54
C ASP A 285 6.42 13.68 0.83
N VAL A 286 7.49 13.30 0.15
CA VAL A 286 7.53 12.10 -0.66
C VAL A 286 8.84 11.36 -0.38
N ARG A 287 8.77 10.03 -0.37
CA ARG A 287 9.95 9.17 -0.26
C ARG A 287 9.81 7.96 -1.17
N GLU A 288 10.93 7.48 -1.67
CA GLU A 288 11.02 6.22 -2.39
C GLU A 288 11.54 5.16 -1.42
N ARG A 289 10.75 4.11 -1.17
CA ARG A 289 11.16 3.03 -0.29
C ARG A 289 10.56 1.73 -0.74
N ALA A 290 11.41 0.71 -0.83
CA ALA A 290 11.04 -0.61 -1.33
C ALA A 290 10.20 -0.45 -2.60
N GLY A 291 10.77 0.20 -3.63
CA GLY A 291 10.18 0.43 -4.97
C GLY A 291 8.80 1.05 -5.06
N GLN A 292 8.26 1.56 -3.96
CA GLN A 292 7.07 2.39 -3.95
C GLN A 292 7.44 3.84 -3.71
N VAL A 293 6.62 4.73 -4.26
CA VAL A 293 6.54 6.14 -3.90
C VAL A 293 5.53 6.28 -2.77
N TRP A 294 5.99 6.83 -1.66
CA TRP A 294 5.21 7.08 -0.45
C TRP A 294 4.99 8.57 -0.29
N VAL A 295 3.76 8.98 0.00
CA VAL A 295 3.43 10.37 0.27
C VAL A 295 2.97 10.51 1.72
N ALA A 296 3.46 11.53 2.40
CA ALA A 296 3.06 11.82 3.75
C ALA A 296 1.65 12.43 3.81
N PHE A 297 0.95 12.15 4.90
CA PHE A 297 -0.26 12.84 5.28
C PHE A 297 -0.19 13.13 6.78
N GLU A 298 -0.85 14.21 7.19
CA GLU A 298 -0.96 14.59 8.59
C GLU A 298 -2.35 14.21 9.11
N ASN A 299 -2.37 13.77 10.35
CA ASN A 299 -3.58 13.55 11.11
C ASN A 299 -3.61 14.53 12.28
N GLY A 300 -4.55 15.47 12.27
CA GLY A 300 -4.57 16.62 13.20
C GLY A 300 -3.57 17.73 12.84
N SER A 301 -3.65 18.87 13.54
CA SER A 301 -2.55 19.85 13.55
C SER A 301 -1.52 19.48 14.63
N PRO A 302 -0.23 19.80 14.44
CA PRO A 302 0.77 19.67 15.51
C PRO A 302 0.40 20.48 16.75
#